data_AF-A0A960STT5-F1
#
_entry.id   AF-A0A960STT5-F1
#
_cell.length_a   1.000
_cell.length_b   1.000
_cell.length_c   1.000
_cell.angle_alpha   90.00
_cell.angle_beta   90.00
_cell.angle_gamma   90.00
#
_symmetry.space_group_name_H-M   'P 1'
#
loop_
_entity.id
_entity.type
_entity.pdbx_description
1 polymer ?
#
loop_
_entity_poly.entity_id
_entity_poly.type
_entity_poly.pdbx_seq_one_letter_code
_entity_poly.pdbx_strand_id
1 'polypeptide(L)'
;HDRAVDVLARNAQPAVARNLGYTARSLARRVSTFMSDYYRHARHIHLITRTIEQRLAFLPQPKRLPTIKQFLHERRKNAMYVVDGFKFVRGEVHPAAPNVFEQDPTRLLRVFRHGQQRGCVLGPDAAQLVRNSRHLLRPEFRADPRVQDTFLEILRHRGNVAPALRAMHEVGVLGALLPAFGRLTGLVQLEFFHIYTADEHTLVCVEMLDQLQDSTDPTLRCYVDLFQEIERPELLYLALLLHDVGKGRRTADHAASGSRMAVAAARRLGLDAAAVDIIRFLVGHHLAMVHTGLKRDLDDPDEIEQFARLVENTERLKLLTLLTVADTRGTSTTLWNGFKNTMLSKLYTRTAGHLAGKSVAERADQNQRNRLARTVREQL
;
A
#
# COMPACT_ATOMS: atom_id res chain seq x y z
N HIS A 1 0.00 -43.90 8.97
CA HIS A 1 0.21 -42.49 9.37
C HIS A 1 -0.33 -41.60 8.27
N ASP A 2 -1.63 -41.31 8.26
CA ASP A 2 -2.21 -40.26 7.41
C ASP A 2 -3.53 -39.84 8.04
N ARG A 3 -3.46 -38.83 8.90
CA ARG A 3 -4.65 -38.15 9.39
C ARG A 3 -5.04 -37.17 8.30
N ALA A 4 -6.29 -37.20 7.83
CA ALA A 4 -6.79 -36.17 6.94
C ALA A 4 -6.57 -34.80 7.59
N VAL A 5 -5.79 -33.94 6.94
CA VAL A 5 -5.53 -32.58 7.37
C VAL A 5 -6.00 -31.65 6.26
N ASP A 6 -6.69 -30.57 6.61
CA ASP A 6 -7.17 -29.54 5.65
C ASP A 6 -6.04 -28.61 5.19
N VAL A 7 -4.82 -29.14 5.07
CA VAL A 7 -3.60 -28.38 4.74
C VAL A 7 -3.01 -28.89 3.44
N LEU A 8 -3.05 -28.06 2.40
CA LEU A 8 -2.36 -28.32 1.14
C LEU A 8 -0.87 -27.96 1.23
N ALA A 9 -0.07 -28.92 1.71
CA ALA A 9 1.37 -28.76 1.87
C ALA A 9 2.09 -28.49 0.53
N ARG A 10 3.18 -27.70 0.56
CA ARG A 10 3.94 -27.27 -0.64
C ARG A 10 4.43 -28.44 -1.50
N ASN A 11 4.79 -29.56 -0.89
CA ASN A 11 5.23 -30.78 -1.58
C ASN A 11 4.11 -31.49 -2.35
N ALA A 12 2.85 -31.36 -1.92
CA ALA A 12 1.69 -31.95 -2.58
C ALA A 12 1.16 -31.10 -3.76
N GLN A 13 1.38 -29.78 -3.72
CA GLN A 13 0.89 -28.83 -4.74
C GLN A 13 1.24 -29.22 -6.20
N PRO A 14 2.47 -29.68 -6.53
CA PRO A 14 2.82 -30.10 -7.89
C PRO A 14 1.94 -31.22 -8.44
N ALA A 15 1.67 -32.24 -7.63
CA ALA A 15 0.89 -33.41 -8.03
C ALA A 15 -0.60 -33.06 -8.16
N VAL A 16 -1.13 -32.33 -7.18
CA VAL A 16 -2.52 -31.83 -7.19
C VAL A 16 -2.76 -30.93 -8.41
N ALA A 17 -1.87 -29.98 -8.68
CA ALA A 17 -1.98 -29.10 -9.85
C ALA A 17 -2.01 -29.89 -11.16
N ARG A 18 -1.17 -30.94 -11.30
CA ARG A 18 -1.18 -31.78 -12.51
C ARG A 18 -2.50 -32.54 -12.64
N ASN A 19 -2.99 -33.13 -11.56
CA ASN A 19 -4.22 -33.93 -11.54
C ASN A 19 -5.48 -33.09 -11.79
N LEU A 20 -5.45 -31.81 -11.43
CA LEU A 20 -6.51 -30.83 -11.73
C LEU A 20 -6.40 -30.21 -13.13
N GLY A 21 -5.50 -30.69 -13.99
CA GLY A 21 -5.40 -30.27 -15.39
C GLY A 21 -4.53 -29.05 -15.66
N TYR A 22 -3.73 -28.57 -14.69
CA TYR A 22 -2.75 -27.50 -14.96
C TYR A 22 -1.52 -28.08 -15.68
N THR A 23 -1.36 -27.77 -16.96
CA THR A 23 -0.38 -28.43 -17.86
C THR A 23 0.87 -27.59 -18.20
N ALA A 24 1.10 -26.48 -17.51
CA ALA A 24 2.28 -25.64 -17.79
C ALA A 24 3.59 -26.43 -17.66
N ARG A 25 4.50 -26.28 -18.65
CA ARG A 25 5.80 -26.97 -18.69
C ARG A 25 6.68 -26.65 -17.47
N SER A 26 6.71 -25.38 -17.06
CA SER A 26 7.42 -24.97 -15.85
C SER A 26 6.63 -25.37 -14.61
N LEU A 27 7.27 -26.12 -13.70
CA LEU A 27 6.68 -26.52 -12.42
C LEU A 27 6.22 -25.30 -11.60
N ALA A 28 7.10 -24.29 -11.49
CA ALA A 28 6.79 -23.04 -10.80
C ALA A 28 5.55 -22.37 -11.41
N ARG A 29 5.47 -22.30 -12.74
CA ARG A 29 4.30 -21.72 -13.43
C ARG A 29 3.02 -22.53 -13.19
N ARG A 30 3.11 -23.86 -13.21
CA ARG A 30 1.97 -24.75 -12.97
C ARG A 30 1.41 -24.54 -11.57
N VAL A 31 2.27 -24.61 -10.56
CA VAL A 31 1.87 -24.45 -9.15
C VAL A 31 1.35 -23.05 -8.87
N SER A 32 2.04 -22.00 -9.32
CA SER A 32 1.58 -20.61 -9.11
C SER A 32 0.23 -20.33 -9.76
N THR A 33 -0.04 -20.85 -10.96
CA THR A 33 -1.35 -20.69 -11.62
C THR A 33 -2.45 -21.36 -10.80
N PHE A 34 -2.26 -22.63 -10.45
CA PHE A 34 -3.20 -23.40 -9.63
C PHE A 34 -3.48 -22.73 -8.28
N MET A 35 -2.42 -22.38 -7.55
CA MET A 35 -2.58 -21.77 -6.24
C MET A 35 -3.22 -20.38 -6.34
N SER A 36 -2.97 -19.63 -7.43
CA SER A 36 -3.63 -18.34 -7.64
C SER A 36 -5.14 -18.48 -7.83
N ASP A 37 -5.59 -19.49 -8.57
CA ASP A 37 -7.03 -19.76 -8.73
C ASP A 37 -7.65 -20.23 -7.42
N TYR A 38 -6.96 -21.11 -6.68
CA TYR A 38 -7.37 -21.50 -5.33
C TYR A 38 -7.58 -20.29 -4.40
N TYR A 39 -6.61 -19.38 -4.29
CA TYR A 39 -6.73 -18.23 -3.38
C TYR A 39 -7.83 -17.26 -3.82
N ARG A 40 -8.08 -17.09 -5.13
CA ARG A 40 -9.21 -16.28 -5.61
C ARG A 40 -10.55 -16.88 -5.17
N HIS A 41 -10.71 -18.19 -5.31
CA HIS A 41 -11.93 -18.88 -4.87
C HIS A 41 -12.08 -18.86 -3.35
N ALA A 42 -11.01 -19.13 -2.60
CA ALA A 42 -11.00 -19.05 -1.14
C ALA A 42 -11.37 -17.64 -0.65
N ARG A 43 -10.82 -16.60 -1.29
CA ARG A 43 -11.16 -15.20 -1.00
C ARG A 43 -12.64 -14.91 -1.27
N HIS A 44 -13.20 -15.40 -2.38
CA HIS A 44 -14.63 -15.21 -2.67
C HIS A 44 -15.52 -15.86 -1.61
N ILE A 45 -15.20 -17.10 -1.21
CA ILE A 45 -15.91 -17.81 -0.13
C ILE A 45 -15.83 -16.98 1.15
N HIS A 46 -14.63 -16.58 1.56
CA HIS A 46 -14.42 -15.76 2.76
C HIS A 46 -15.25 -14.47 2.76
N LEU A 47 -15.25 -13.72 1.66
CA LEU A 47 -16.00 -12.46 1.56
C LEU A 47 -17.52 -12.68 1.60
N ILE A 48 -18.03 -13.74 0.97
CA ILE A 48 -19.45 -14.10 1.03
C ILE A 48 -19.83 -14.48 2.46
N THR A 49 -19.08 -15.38 3.09
CA THR A 49 -19.32 -15.82 4.47
C THR A 49 -19.31 -14.64 5.43
N ARG A 50 -18.29 -13.77 5.37
CA ARG A 50 -18.20 -12.57 6.21
C ARG A 50 -19.36 -11.61 5.99
N THR A 51 -19.81 -11.42 4.75
CA THR A 51 -20.98 -10.57 4.45
C THR A 51 -22.26 -11.15 5.06
N ILE A 52 -22.43 -12.47 5.02
CA ILE A 52 -23.56 -13.17 5.64
C ILE A 52 -23.48 -13.05 7.17
N GLU A 53 -22.33 -13.32 7.77
CA GLU A 53 -22.10 -13.19 9.21
C GLU A 53 -22.42 -11.78 9.71
N GLN A 54 -21.93 -10.75 9.03
CA GLN A 54 -22.24 -9.37 9.36
C GLN A 54 -23.75 -9.11 9.31
N ARG A 55 -24.43 -9.52 8.24
CA ARG A 55 -25.89 -9.37 8.12
C ARG A 55 -26.67 -10.13 9.18
N LEU A 56 -26.22 -11.34 9.55
CA LEU A 56 -26.83 -12.14 10.60
C LEU A 56 -26.60 -11.55 11.99
N ALA A 57 -25.43 -10.96 12.25
CA ALA A 57 -25.16 -10.21 13.48
C ALA A 57 -26.07 -8.97 13.61
N PHE A 58 -26.57 -8.45 12.49
CA PHE A 58 -27.56 -7.37 12.42
C PHE A 58 -29.02 -7.85 12.46
N LEU A 59 -29.30 -9.15 12.47
CA LEU A 59 -30.67 -9.61 12.72
C LEU A 59 -31.11 -9.05 14.07
N PRO A 60 -32.24 -8.32 14.11
CA PRO A 60 -32.71 -7.77 15.37
C PRO A 60 -32.97 -8.92 16.33
N GLN A 61 -32.14 -9.02 17.38
CA GLN A 61 -32.54 -9.68 18.62
C GLN A 61 -33.94 -9.17 18.97
N PRO A 62 -34.94 -10.04 19.25
CA PRO A 62 -36.30 -9.60 19.52
C PRO A 62 -36.29 -8.67 20.74
N LYS A 63 -36.32 -7.36 20.49
CA LYS A 63 -36.42 -6.34 21.52
C LYS A 63 -37.86 -5.88 21.62
N ARG A 64 -38.34 -5.71 22.86
CA ARG A 64 -39.66 -5.14 23.17
C ARG A 64 -39.87 -3.85 22.37
N LEU A 65 -41.08 -3.67 21.84
CA LEU A 65 -41.48 -2.50 21.06
C LEU A 65 -41.12 -1.21 21.81
N PRO A 66 -40.38 -0.27 21.19
CA PRO A 66 -40.00 0.98 21.84
C PRO A 66 -41.23 1.89 22.04
N THR A 67 -41.27 2.58 23.18
CA THR A 67 -42.36 3.52 23.50
C THR A 67 -42.33 4.72 22.54
N ILE A 68 -43.49 5.32 22.23
CA ILE A 68 -43.64 6.48 21.33
C ILE A 68 -42.65 7.62 21.64
N LYS A 69 -42.34 7.87 22.93
CA LYS A 69 -41.32 8.86 23.35
C LYS A 69 -39.89 8.48 22.95
N GLN A 70 -39.50 7.21 23.03
CA GLN A 70 -38.19 6.73 22.57
C GLN A 70 -38.09 6.81 21.05
N PHE A 71 -39.16 6.47 20.33
CA PHE A 71 -39.21 6.58 18.87
C PHE A 71 -39.06 8.04 18.39
N LEU A 72 -39.73 8.99 19.06
CA LEU A 72 -39.60 10.42 18.76
C LEU A 72 -38.22 10.99 19.17
N HIS A 73 -37.66 10.51 20.28
CA HIS A 73 -36.32 10.91 20.73
C HIS A 73 -35.22 10.35 19.82
N GLU A 74 -35.33 9.10 19.38
CA GLU A 74 -34.44 8.52 18.37
C GLU A 74 -34.61 9.21 17.01
N ARG A 75 -35.82 9.57 16.56
CA ARG A 75 -35.99 10.36 15.32
C ARG A 75 -35.36 11.76 15.40
N ARG A 76 -35.39 12.41 16.57
CA ARG A 76 -34.74 13.72 16.77
C ARG A 76 -33.22 13.61 16.91
N LYS A 77 -32.70 12.58 17.58
CA LYS A 77 -31.26 12.32 17.72
C LYS A 77 -30.64 11.77 16.43
N ASN A 78 -31.42 11.02 15.65
CA ASN A 78 -31.14 10.59 14.29
C ASN A 78 -31.75 11.56 13.26
N ALA A 79 -31.77 12.88 13.52
CA ALA A 79 -31.83 13.84 12.44
C ALA A 79 -30.58 13.60 11.58
N MET A 80 -30.72 12.68 10.63
CA MET A 80 -29.63 11.93 10.04
C MET A 80 -28.99 12.83 9.00
N TYR A 81 -27.95 13.56 9.39
CA TYR A 81 -27.21 14.43 8.48
C TYR A 81 -26.66 13.58 7.34
N VAL A 82 -27.17 13.84 6.13
CA VAL A 82 -26.65 13.24 4.91
C VAL A 82 -25.51 14.12 4.42
N VAL A 83 -24.31 13.57 4.35
CA VAL A 83 -23.13 14.26 3.82
C VAL A 83 -22.70 13.52 2.56
N ASP A 84 -22.63 14.23 1.43
CA ASP A 84 -22.27 13.66 0.12
C ASP A 84 -23.11 12.41 -0.26
N GLY A 85 -24.39 12.40 0.08
CA GLY A 85 -25.27 11.25 -0.18
C GLY A 85 -25.01 10.05 0.72
N PHE A 86 -24.27 10.20 1.82
CA PHE A 86 -24.01 9.15 2.80
C PHE A 86 -24.57 9.49 4.19
N LYS A 87 -24.94 8.44 4.92
CA LYS A 87 -25.40 8.45 6.31
C LYS A 87 -24.36 7.72 7.16
N PHE A 88 -24.11 8.21 8.36
CA PHE A 88 -23.14 7.63 9.29
C PHE A 88 -23.87 7.17 10.54
N VAL A 89 -23.91 5.86 10.78
CA VAL A 89 -24.71 5.26 11.85
C VAL A 89 -23.87 4.18 12.53
N ARG A 90 -23.72 4.27 13.85
CA ARG A 90 -23.02 3.26 14.68
C ARG A 90 -21.60 2.90 14.18
N GLY A 91 -20.85 3.89 13.68
CA GLY A 91 -19.51 3.66 13.15
C GLY A 91 -19.48 3.06 11.74
N GLU A 92 -20.61 3.04 11.03
CA GLU A 92 -20.69 2.58 9.65
C GLU A 92 -21.13 3.70 8.70
N VAL A 93 -20.64 3.66 7.47
CA VAL A 93 -21.10 4.51 6.37
C VAL A 93 -22.08 3.75 5.47
N HIS A 94 -23.23 4.37 5.22
CA HIS A 94 -24.31 3.84 4.38
C HIS A 94 -24.74 4.84 3.29
N PRO A 95 -25.05 4.38 2.07
CA PRO A 95 -25.74 5.17 1.06
C PRO A 95 -27.06 5.76 1.58
N ALA A 96 -27.32 7.03 1.29
CA ALA A 96 -28.58 7.66 1.60
C ALA A 96 -29.71 7.22 0.66
N ALA A 97 -29.36 6.84 -0.57
CA ALA A 97 -30.24 6.36 -1.62
C ALA A 97 -29.58 5.20 -2.42
N PRO A 98 -30.36 4.27 -3.02
CA PRO A 98 -29.83 3.16 -3.81
C PRO A 98 -29.08 3.58 -5.07
N ASN A 99 -29.41 4.74 -5.66
CA ASN A 99 -28.82 5.26 -6.88
C ASN A 99 -27.71 6.30 -6.64
N VAL A 100 -27.13 6.33 -5.43
CA VAL A 100 -26.18 7.38 -5.02
C VAL A 100 -24.93 7.45 -5.92
N PHE A 101 -24.48 6.30 -6.43
CA PHE A 101 -23.30 6.19 -7.28
C PHE A 101 -23.61 6.48 -8.75
N GLU A 102 -24.84 6.23 -9.19
CA GLU A 102 -25.31 6.56 -10.54
C GLU A 102 -25.49 8.08 -10.69
N GLN A 103 -25.92 8.75 -9.61
CA GLN A 103 -25.99 10.21 -9.56
C GLN A 103 -24.61 10.87 -9.62
N ASP A 104 -23.64 10.31 -8.91
CA ASP A 104 -22.24 10.76 -8.98
C ASP A 104 -21.30 9.55 -8.79
N PRO A 105 -20.71 9.05 -9.90
CA PRO A 105 -19.81 7.90 -9.85
C PRO A 105 -18.63 8.10 -8.91
N THR A 106 -18.13 9.33 -8.75
CA THR A 106 -16.96 9.64 -7.93
C THR A 106 -17.17 9.33 -6.44
N ARG A 107 -18.43 9.21 -5.99
CA ARG A 107 -18.81 8.71 -4.66
C ARG A 107 -18.35 7.28 -4.38
N LEU A 108 -18.12 6.47 -5.42
CA LEU A 108 -17.54 5.12 -5.27
C LEU A 108 -16.17 5.14 -4.62
N LEU A 109 -15.43 6.25 -4.72
CA LEU A 109 -14.17 6.42 -4.00
C LEU A 109 -14.34 7.26 -2.73
N ARG A 110 -15.15 8.32 -2.77
CA ARG A 110 -15.35 9.22 -1.62
C ARG A 110 -15.97 8.51 -0.42
N VAL A 111 -16.75 7.44 -0.59
CA VAL A 111 -17.28 6.65 0.53
C VAL A 111 -16.17 6.13 1.46
N PHE A 112 -15.03 5.70 0.89
CA PHE A 112 -13.89 5.19 1.66
C PHE A 112 -13.17 6.32 2.39
N ARG A 113 -12.97 7.46 1.71
CA ARG A 113 -12.42 8.65 2.35
C ARG A 113 -13.29 9.13 3.51
N HIS A 114 -14.61 9.17 3.30
CA HIS A 114 -15.57 9.54 4.34
C HIS A 114 -15.50 8.60 5.54
N GLY A 115 -15.36 7.29 5.29
CA GLY A 115 -15.11 6.29 6.32
C GLY A 115 -13.82 6.55 7.09
N GLN A 116 -12.70 6.68 6.37
CA GLN A 116 -11.36 6.93 6.93
C GLN A 116 -11.33 8.16 7.85
N GLN A 117 -11.85 9.30 7.38
CA GLN A 117 -11.88 10.57 8.12
C GLN A 117 -12.73 10.53 9.39
N ARG A 118 -13.70 9.61 9.47
CA ARG A 118 -14.67 9.51 10.58
C ARG A 118 -14.49 8.26 11.43
N GLY A 119 -13.44 7.48 11.19
CA GLY A 119 -13.25 6.18 11.84
C GLY A 119 -14.42 5.22 11.60
N CYS A 120 -15.10 5.34 10.45
CA CYS A 120 -16.25 4.52 10.09
C CYS A 120 -15.88 3.45 9.07
N VAL A 121 -16.47 2.26 9.22
CA VAL A 121 -16.32 1.16 8.26
C VAL A 121 -17.44 1.17 7.23
N LEU A 122 -17.21 0.55 6.08
CA LEU A 122 -18.25 0.39 5.06
C LEU A 122 -19.25 -0.67 5.52
N GLY A 123 -20.51 -0.28 5.75
CA GLY A 123 -21.55 -1.23 6.15
C GLY A 123 -21.82 -2.30 5.09
N PRO A 124 -22.38 -3.47 5.43
CA PRO A 124 -22.52 -4.61 4.51
C PRO A 124 -23.38 -4.28 3.28
N ASP A 125 -24.47 -3.52 3.45
CA ASP A 125 -25.32 -3.10 2.33
C ASP A 125 -24.64 -2.05 1.44
N ALA A 126 -23.83 -1.17 2.05
CA ALA A 126 -23.01 -0.22 1.31
C ALA A 126 -21.96 -0.95 0.47
N ALA A 127 -21.30 -1.96 1.05
CA ALA A 127 -20.34 -2.81 0.36
C ALA A 127 -20.99 -3.55 -0.81
N GLN A 128 -22.18 -4.12 -0.62
CA GLN A 128 -22.92 -4.78 -1.70
C GLN A 128 -23.30 -3.79 -2.81
N LEU A 129 -23.75 -2.58 -2.45
CA LEU A 129 -24.09 -1.55 -3.45
C LEU A 129 -22.85 -1.14 -4.26
N VAL A 130 -21.71 -0.92 -3.60
CA VAL A 130 -20.44 -0.64 -4.30
C VAL A 130 -20.07 -1.78 -5.26
N ARG A 131 -20.21 -3.05 -4.83
CA ARG A 131 -19.96 -4.21 -5.70
C ARG A 131 -20.86 -4.20 -6.94
N ASN A 132 -22.14 -3.87 -6.79
CA ASN A 132 -23.10 -3.81 -7.89
C ASN A 132 -22.82 -2.64 -8.86
N SER A 133 -22.32 -1.52 -8.33
CA SER A 133 -22.00 -0.31 -9.10
C SER A 133 -20.59 -0.32 -9.71
N ARG A 134 -19.83 -1.43 -9.62
CA ARG A 134 -18.46 -1.56 -10.22
C ARG A 134 -18.40 -1.30 -11.73
N HIS A 135 -19.51 -1.49 -12.43
CA HIS A 135 -19.63 -1.19 -13.87
C HIS A 135 -19.42 0.32 -14.19
N LEU A 136 -19.48 1.19 -13.19
CA LEU A 136 -19.17 2.62 -13.30
C LEU A 136 -17.66 2.92 -13.23
N LEU A 137 -16.81 1.98 -12.80
CA LEU A 137 -15.35 2.14 -12.65
C LEU A 137 -14.60 2.01 -13.99
N ARG A 138 -15.05 2.77 -14.99
CA ARG A 138 -14.53 2.75 -16.37
C ARG A 138 -13.24 3.58 -16.50
N PRO A 139 -12.53 3.57 -17.65
CA PRO A 139 -11.35 4.41 -17.84
C PRO A 139 -11.59 5.89 -17.55
N GLU A 140 -12.78 6.42 -17.85
CA GLU A 140 -13.16 7.83 -17.63
C GLU A 140 -13.19 8.15 -16.13
N PHE A 141 -13.73 7.25 -15.31
CA PHE A 141 -13.71 7.36 -13.85
C PHE A 141 -12.27 7.48 -13.31
N ARG A 142 -11.35 6.68 -13.84
CA ARG A 142 -9.93 6.70 -13.45
C ARG A 142 -9.17 7.95 -13.91
N ALA A 143 -9.69 8.64 -14.93
CA ALA A 143 -9.11 9.84 -15.49
C ALA A 143 -9.74 11.13 -14.91
N ASP A 144 -10.82 11.02 -14.13
CA ASP A 144 -11.46 12.14 -13.45
C ASP A 144 -10.51 12.72 -12.37
N PRO A 145 -10.13 14.01 -12.43
CA PRO A 145 -9.27 14.64 -11.44
C PRO A 145 -9.81 14.52 -10.00
N ARG A 146 -11.14 14.57 -9.81
CA ARG A 146 -11.76 14.44 -8.48
C ARG A 146 -11.52 13.06 -7.87
N VAL A 147 -11.45 12.03 -8.72
CA VAL A 147 -11.13 10.66 -8.29
C VAL A 147 -9.64 10.55 -7.95
N GLN A 148 -8.77 11.14 -8.76
CA GLN A 148 -7.33 11.17 -8.52
C GLN A 148 -7.02 11.87 -7.19
N ASP A 149 -7.58 13.06 -6.99
CA ASP A 149 -7.41 13.86 -5.77
C ASP A 149 -7.94 13.11 -4.54
N THR A 150 -9.14 12.53 -4.62
CA THR A 150 -9.71 11.74 -3.51
C THR A 150 -8.80 10.55 -3.17
N PHE A 151 -8.22 9.88 -4.16
CA PHE A 151 -7.31 8.76 -3.90
C PHE A 151 -6.03 9.22 -3.22
N LEU A 152 -5.41 10.29 -3.72
CA LEU A 152 -4.21 10.86 -3.11
C LEU A 152 -4.50 11.37 -1.69
N GLU A 153 -5.68 11.95 -1.44
CA GLU A 153 -6.13 12.37 -0.10
C GLU A 153 -6.23 11.19 0.87
N ILE A 154 -6.74 10.03 0.41
CA ILE A 154 -6.75 8.80 1.21
C ILE A 154 -5.32 8.38 1.59
N LEU A 155 -4.38 8.46 0.64
CA LEU A 155 -2.98 8.09 0.87
C LEU A 155 -2.20 9.12 1.72
N ARG A 156 -2.67 10.37 1.78
CA ARG A 156 -2.06 11.42 2.64
C ARG A 156 -2.32 11.21 4.12
N HIS A 157 -3.33 10.41 4.48
CA HIS A 157 -3.74 10.22 5.87
C HIS A 157 -2.81 9.25 6.62
N ARG A 158 -1.59 9.71 6.88
CA ARG A 158 -0.54 8.97 7.59
C ARG A 158 -1.07 8.23 8.82
N GLY A 159 -0.75 6.95 8.95
CA GLY A 159 -1.19 6.10 10.07
C GLY A 159 -2.59 5.49 9.94
N ASN A 160 -3.36 5.83 8.90
CA ASN A 160 -4.73 5.33 8.73
C ASN A 160 -5.08 5.04 7.25
N VAL A 161 -4.12 4.59 6.44
CA VAL A 161 -4.31 4.33 5.01
C VAL A 161 -4.80 2.90 4.75
N ALA A 162 -4.27 1.91 5.47
CA ALA A 162 -4.53 0.49 5.26
C ALA A 162 -6.02 0.12 5.37
N PRO A 163 -6.80 0.59 6.37
CA PRO A 163 -8.20 0.21 6.48
C PRO A 163 -9.03 0.62 5.24
N ALA A 164 -8.77 1.82 4.71
CA ALA A 164 -9.43 2.31 3.51
C ALA A 164 -9.05 1.47 2.28
N LEU A 165 -7.76 1.18 2.09
CA LEU A 165 -7.30 0.37 0.97
C LEU A 165 -7.79 -1.07 1.02
N ARG A 166 -7.84 -1.68 2.22
CA ARG A 166 -8.44 -3.01 2.42
C ARG A 166 -9.91 -3.02 2.04
N ALA A 167 -10.69 -2.07 2.55
CA ALA A 167 -12.10 -1.96 2.21
C ALA A 167 -12.30 -1.77 0.69
N MET A 168 -11.48 -0.92 0.05
CA MET A 168 -11.49 -0.76 -1.41
C MET A 168 -11.13 -2.04 -2.16
N HIS A 169 -10.16 -2.82 -1.67
CA HIS A 169 -9.75 -4.09 -2.27
C HIS A 169 -10.85 -5.15 -2.14
N GLU A 170 -11.44 -5.28 -0.94
CA GLU A 170 -12.51 -6.24 -0.64
C GLU A 170 -13.66 -6.15 -1.63
N VAL A 171 -14.10 -4.93 -1.98
CA VAL A 171 -15.19 -4.69 -2.95
C VAL A 171 -14.70 -4.48 -4.40
N GLY A 172 -13.40 -4.59 -4.65
CA GLY A 172 -12.81 -4.55 -5.99
C GLY A 172 -12.62 -3.16 -6.60
N VAL A 173 -12.77 -2.09 -5.80
CA VAL A 173 -12.52 -0.70 -6.21
C VAL A 173 -11.02 -0.45 -6.37
N LEU A 174 -10.18 -0.93 -5.45
CA LEU A 174 -8.73 -0.67 -5.50
C LEU A 174 -8.09 -1.23 -6.78
N GLY A 175 -8.37 -2.50 -7.12
CA GLY A 175 -7.86 -3.11 -8.34
C GLY A 175 -8.42 -2.50 -9.63
N ALA A 176 -9.64 -1.96 -9.60
CA ALA A 176 -10.20 -1.23 -10.73
C ALA A 176 -9.54 0.14 -10.91
N LEU A 177 -9.27 0.85 -9.80
CA LEU A 177 -8.61 2.16 -9.79
C LEU A 177 -7.12 2.06 -10.16
N LEU A 178 -6.43 1.02 -9.69
CA LEU A 178 -5.03 0.70 -9.97
C LEU A 178 -4.91 -0.68 -10.66
N PRO A 179 -5.12 -0.77 -11.99
CA PRO A 179 -5.09 -2.06 -12.70
C PRO A 179 -3.77 -2.83 -12.58
N ALA A 180 -2.65 -2.13 -12.33
CA ALA A 180 -1.36 -2.73 -12.06
C ALA A 180 -1.39 -3.58 -10.77
N PHE A 181 -1.94 -3.01 -9.70
CA PHE A 181 -2.18 -3.69 -8.43
C PHE A 181 -3.27 -4.78 -8.57
N GLY A 182 -4.34 -4.50 -9.32
CA GLY A 182 -5.42 -5.49 -9.55
C GLY A 182 -4.93 -6.82 -10.14
N ARG A 183 -3.82 -6.83 -10.90
CA ARG A 183 -3.20 -8.07 -11.40
C ARG A 183 -2.52 -8.92 -10.33
N LEU A 184 -2.24 -8.35 -9.16
CA LEU A 184 -1.67 -9.06 -8.02
C LEU A 184 -2.73 -9.83 -7.22
N THR A 185 -4.01 -9.64 -7.50
CA THR A 185 -5.10 -10.26 -6.72
C THR A 185 -5.03 -11.79 -6.78
N GLY A 186 -4.76 -12.40 -5.62
CA GLY A 186 -4.56 -13.83 -5.47
C GLY A 186 -3.29 -14.35 -6.13
N LEU A 187 -2.35 -13.49 -6.53
CA LEU A 187 -1.12 -13.93 -7.19
C LEU A 187 -0.17 -14.57 -6.17
N VAL A 188 0.15 -15.84 -6.36
CA VAL A 188 1.04 -16.57 -5.44
C VAL A 188 2.50 -16.33 -5.75
N GLN A 189 3.24 -16.02 -4.69
CA GLN A 189 4.68 -15.82 -4.69
C GLN A 189 5.36 -17.14 -4.29
N LEU A 190 6.36 -17.57 -5.05
CA LEU A 190 7.01 -18.87 -4.84
C LEU A 190 8.31 -18.76 -4.05
N GLU A 191 8.76 -17.54 -3.75
CA GLU A 191 9.90 -17.30 -2.88
C GLU A 191 9.61 -17.85 -1.46
N PHE A 192 10.68 -18.29 -0.78
CA PHE A 192 10.57 -19.05 0.48
C PHE A 192 9.97 -18.25 1.64
N PHE A 193 10.09 -16.93 1.62
CA PHE A 193 9.69 -16.08 2.76
C PHE A 193 8.27 -15.51 2.64
N HIS A 194 7.66 -15.52 1.45
CA HIS A 194 6.30 -14.99 1.29
C HIS A 194 5.27 -16.01 1.77
N ILE A 195 4.54 -15.62 2.81
CA ILE A 195 3.38 -16.37 3.34
C ILE A 195 2.05 -15.85 2.78
N TYR A 196 2.08 -14.70 2.10
CA TYR A 196 0.91 -14.01 1.55
C TYR A 196 0.93 -14.02 0.01
N THR A 197 -0.25 -13.93 -0.62
CA THR A 197 -0.36 -13.55 -2.03
C THR A 197 0.16 -12.12 -2.23
N ALA A 198 0.59 -11.76 -3.43
CA ALA A 198 1.24 -10.47 -3.70
C ALA A 198 0.35 -9.26 -3.36
N ASP A 199 -0.96 -9.34 -3.57
CA ASP A 199 -1.91 -8.31 -3.15
C ASP A 199 -2.01 -8.18 -1.63
N GLU A 200 -2.12 -9.31 -0.92
CA GLU A 200 -2.22 -9.31 0.53
C GLU A 200 -0.92 -8.85 1.19
N HIS A 201 0.23 -9.32 0.69
CA HIS A 201 1.55 -8.84 1.11
C HIS A 201 1.65 -7.33 0.99
N THR A 202 1.27 -6.77 -0.16
CA THR A 202 1.29 -5.32 -0.39
C THR A 202 0.42 -4.57 0.63
N LEU A 203 -0.77 -5.08 0.94
CA LEU A 203 -1.66 -4.48 1.94
C LEU A 203 -1.10 -4.61 3.37
N VAL A 204 -0.49 -5.74 3.71
CA VAL A 204 0.21 -5.92 4.99
C VAL A 204 1.37 -4.94 5.11
N CYS A 205 2.14 -4.69 4.05
CA CYS A 205 3.20 -3.67 4.07
C CYS A 205 2.64 -2.28 4.38
N VAL A 206 1.49 -1.91 3.79
CA VAL A 206 0.81 -0.64 4.12
C VAL A 206 0.41 -0.62 5.60
N GLU A 207 -0.09 -1.72 6.15
CA GLU A 207 -0.38 -1.82 7.60
C GLU A 207 0.86 -1.66 8.46
N MET A 208 2.00 -2.25 8.07
CA MET A 208 3.26 -2.10 8.81
C MET A 208 3.73 -0.65 8.83
N LEU A 209 3.49 0.10 7.75
CA LEU A 209 3.79 1.53 7.67
C LEU A 209 2.81 2.36 8.50
N ASP A 210 1.51 2.05 8.47
CA ASP A 210 0.52 2.71 9.34
C ASP A 210 0.85 2.52 10.82
N GLN A 211 1.14 1.28 11.23
CA GLN A 211 1.52 0.95 12.61
C GLN A 211 2.81 1.65 13.06
N LEU A 212 3.68 2.04 12.12
CA LEU A 212 4.90 2.75 12.45
C LEU A 212 4.60 4.15 13.01
N GLN A 213 3.54 4.81 12.55
CA GLN A 213 3.17 6.18 12.98
C GLN A 213 3.07 6.32 14.50
N ASP A 214 2.43 5.33 15.15
CA ASP A 214 2.13 5.34 16.58
C ASP A 214 2.97 4.31 17.36
N SER A 215 4.03 3.76 16.74
CA SER A 215 4.85 2.73 17.37
C SER A 215 5.59 3.24 18.60
N THR A 216 5.45 2.53 19.71
CA THR A 216 6.19 2.78 20.95
C THR A 216 7.42 1.88 21.11
N ASP A 217 7.65 0.97 20.18
CA ASP A 217 8.83 0.09 20.17
C ASP A 217 10.12 0.92 20.06
N PRO A 218 11.01 0.90 21.08
CA PRO A 218 12.26 1.64 21.06
C PRO A 218 13.15 1.28 19.87
N THR A 219 13.08 0.05 19.38
CA THR A 219 13.88 -0.43 18.25
C THR A 219 13.45 0.20 16.92
N LEU A 220 12.24 0.74 16.85
CA LEU A 220 11.68 1.38 15.66
C LEU A 220 11.70 2.92 15.73
N ARG A 221 12.10 3.51 16.88
CA ARG A 221 12.02 4.96 17.13
C ARG A 221 12.61 5.79 15.99
N CYS A 222 13.80 5.44 15.52
CA CYS A 222 14.45 6.16 14.42
C CYS A 222 13.56 6.20 13.16
N TYR A 223 12.88 5.12 12.80
CA TYR A 223 11.99 5.09 11.64
C TYR A 223 10.69 5.84 11.88
N VAL A 224 10.18 5.91 13.12
CA VAL A 224 9.04 6.77 13.47
C VAL A 224 9.40 8.23 13.19
N ASP A 225 10.57 8.67 13.65
CA ASP A 225 11.04 10.04 13.46
C ASP A 225 11.23 10.34 11.96
N LEU A 226 11.85 9.41 11.20
CA LEU A 226 11.97 9.54 9.75
C LEU A 226 10.61 9.63 9.05
N PHE A 227 9.64 8.82 9.46
CA PHE A 227 8.31 8.85 8.87
C PHE A 227 7.60 10.17 9.15
N GLN A 228 7.83 10.75 10.33
CA GLN A 228 7.27 12.05 10.70
C GLN A 228 7.75 13.18 9.79
N GLU A 229 9.02 13.13 9.37
CA GLU A 229 9.67 14.10 8.49
C GLU A 229 9.22 14.05 7.02
N ILE A 230 8.52 13.01 6.57
CA ILE A 230 8.13 12.87 5.15
C ILE A 230 6.98 13.83 4.80
N GLU A 231 7.26 14.88 4.02
CA GLU A 231 6.25 15.88 3.65
C GLU A 231 5.13 15.33 2.76
N ARG A 232 5.45 14.39 1.86
CA ARG A 232 4.51 13.80 0.90
C ARG A 232 4.32 12.30 1.14
N PRO A 233 3.65 11.89 2.25
CA PRO A 233 3.50 10.48 2.59
C PRO A 233 2.73 9.69 1.52
N GLU A 234 1.88 10.36 0.72
CA GLU A 234 1.16 9.71 -0.36
C GLU A 234 2.08 9.08 -1.40
N LEU A 235 3.30 9.61 -1.60
CA LEU A 235 4.27 9.04 -2.52
C LEU A 235 4.85 7.73 -1.97
N LEU A 236 5.10 7.66 -0.66
CA LEU A 236 5.58 6.45 -0.01
C LEU A 236 4.51 5.35 -0.05
N TYR A 237 3.27 5.67 0.32
CA TYR A 237 2.17 4.71 0.26
C TYR A 237 1.88 4.25 -1.18
N LEU A 238 1.91 5.15 -2.16
CA LEU A 238 1.73 4.80 -3.56
C LEU A 238 2.88 3.92 -4.08
N ALA A 239 4.13 4.24 -3.74
CA ALA A 239 5.27 3.41 -4.08
C ALA A 239 5.14 2.02 -3.46
N LEU A 240 4.71 1.92 -2.20
CA LEU A 240 4.49 0.65 -1.52
C LEU A 240 3.37 -0.16 -2.18
N LEU A 241 2.27 0.46 -2.61
CA LEU A 241 1.22 -0.21 -3.38
C LEU A 241 1.70 -0.73 -4.74
N LEU A 242 2.77 -0.15 -5.27
CA LEU A 242 3.26 -0.40 -6.62
C LEU A 242 4.60 -1.15 -6.66
N HIS A 243 5.27 -1.40 -5.52
CA HIS A 243 6.64 -1.90 -5.51
C HIS A 243 6.79 -3.24 -6.23
N ASP A 244 5.79 -4.11 -6.07
CA ASP A 244 5.78 -5.48 -6.58
C ASP A 244 4.90 -5.71 -7.82
N VAL A 245 4.33 -4.65 -8.42
CA VAL A 245 3.40 -4.80 -9.57
C VAL A 245 4.05 -5.41 -10.81
N GLY A 246 5.38 -5.40 -10.86
CA GLY A 246 6.16 -6.12 -11.86
C GLY A 246 5.95 -7.63 -11.83
N LYS A 247 5.69 -8.22 -10.65
CA LYS A 247 5.41 -9.67 -10.48
C LYS A 247 4.13 -10.10 -11.21
N GLY A 248 3.19 -9.18 -11.40
CA GLY A 248 1.99 -9.39 -12.22
C GLY A 248 2.29 -9.53 -13.73
N ARG A 249 3.53 -9.25 -14.17
CA ARG A 249 4.02 -9.52 -15.52
C ARG A 249 5.04 -10.66 -15.51
N ARG A 250 4.99 -11.48 -16.54
CA ARG A 250 5.88 -12.63 -16.73
C ARG A 250 7.21 -12.17 -17.37
N THR A 251 7.96 -11.31 -16.69
CA THR A 251 9.26 -10.78 -17.16
C THR A 251 10.39 -11.13 -16.20
N ALA A 252 11.61 -11.29 -16.70
CA ALA A 252 12.79 -11.65 -15.89
C ALA A 252 13.18 -10.55 -14.87
N ASP A 253 12.98 -9.28 -15.24
CA ASP A 253 13.22 -8.13 -14.36
C ASP A 253 11.89 -7.47 -13.96
N HIS A 254 11.39 -7.83 -12.78
CA HIS A 254 10.14 -7.29 -12.25
C HIS A 254 10.30 -5.86 -11.75
N ALA A 255 11.47 -5.45 -11.26
CA ALA A 255 11.69 -4.10 -10.76
C ALA A 255 11.62 -3.09 -11.92
N ALA A 256 12.29 -3.37 -13.04
CA ALA A 256 12.22 -2.50 -14.22
C ALA A 256 10.81 -2.46 -14.85
N SER A 257 10.13 -3.61 -14.93
CA SER A 257 8.75 -3.65 -15.41
C SER A 257 7.78 -2.93 -14.46
N GLY A 258 7.97 -3.11 -13.15
CA GLY A 258 7.20 -2.46 -12.09
C GLY A 258 7.35 -0.94 -12.15
N SER A 259 8.58 -0.44 -12.28
CA SER A 259 8.88 0.99 -12.37
C SER A 259 8.15 1.66 -13.55
N ARG A 260 8.15 1.04 -14.74
CA ARG A 260 7.38 1.56 -15.89
C ARG A 260 5.88 1.61 -15.62
N MET A 261 5.33 0.58 -14.98
CA MET A 261 3.92 0.53 -14.61
C MET A 261 3.57 1.56 -13.53
N ALA A 262 4.48 1.79 -12.59
CA ALA A 262 4.30 2.77 -11.53
C ALA A 262 4.35 4.20 -12.06
N VAL A 263 5.25 4.51 -12.99
CA VAL A 263 5.29 5.80 -13.69
C VAL A 263 3.98 6.07 -14.44
N ALA A 264 3.44 5.07 -15.14
CA ALA A 264 2.16 5.22 -15.83
C ALA A 264 1.00 5.46 -14.86
N ALA A 265 0.99 4.78 -13.71
CA ALA A 265 0.00 4.98 -12.66
C ALA A 265 0.12 6.38 -12.03
N ALA A 266 1.33 6.81 -11.69
CA ALA A 266 1.63 8.11 -11.08
C ALA A 266 1.19 9.27 -12.00
N ARG A 267 1.55 9.22 -13.28
CA ARG A 267 1.12 10.22 -14.28
C ARG A 267 -0.40 10.27 -14.43
N ARG A 268 -1.06 9.11 -14.47
CA ARG A 268 -2.53 9.04 -14.53
C ARG A 268 -3.19 9.60 -13.26
N LEU A 269 -2.53 9.54 -12.12
CA LEU A 269 -3.00 10.15 -10.87
C LEU A 269 -2.72 11.66 -10.78
N GLY A 270 -2.25 12.30 -11.86
CA GLY A 270 -2.01 13.74 -11.88
C GLY A 270 -0.77 14.18 -11.11
N LEU A 271 0.13 13.26 -10.75
CA LEU A 271 1.35 13.61 -10.03
C LEU A 271 2.32 14.41 -10.92
N ASP A 272 2.95 15.42 -10.32
CA ASP A 272 3.98 16.24 -10.95
C ASP A 272 5.24 15.42 -11.32
N ALA A 273 6.11 16.02 -12.14
CA ALA A 273 7.29 15.33 -12.66
C ALA A 273 8.25 14.84 -11.55
N ALA A 274 8.40 15.62 -10.46
CA ALA A 274 9.28 15.26 -9.35
C ALA A 274 8.70 14.09 -8.55
N ALA A 275 7.39 14.09 -8.29
CA ALA A 275 6.69 12.97 -7.67
C ALA A 275 6.75 11.70 -8.52
N VAL A 276 6.56 11.80 -9.83
CA VAL A 276 6.68 10.67 -10.75
C VAL A 276 8.09 10.09 -10.71
N ASP A 277 9.11 10.93 -10.61
CA ASP A 277 10.51 10.50 -10.51
C ASP A 277 10.81 9.79 -9.18
N ILE A 278 10.27 10.28 -8.06
CA ILE A 278 10.33 9.59 -6.77
C ILE A 278 9.69 8.21 -6.86
N ILE A 279 8.49 8.09 -7.43
CA ILE A 279 7.81 6.79 -7.61
C ILE A 279 8.63 5.85 -8.50
N ARG A 280 9.18 6.36 -9.61
CA ARG A 280 10.05 5.61 -10.51
C ARG A 280 11.26 5.03 -9.77
N PHE A 281 11.92 5.87 -8.97
CA PHE A 281 13.08 5.51 -8.16
C PHE A 281 12.73 4.45 -7.12
N LEU A 282 11.73 4.72 -6.27
CA LEU A 282 11.35 3.82 -5.17
C LEU A 282 10.96 2.43 -5.68
N VAL A 283 10.10 2.36 -6.70
CA VAL A 283 9.68 1.07 -7.26
C VAL A 283 10.84 0.39 -8.00
N GLY A 284 11.68 1.15 -8.71
CA GLY A 284 12.83 0.59 -9.44
C GLY A 284 13.95 0.06 -8.53
N HIS A 285 14.08 0.61 -7.32
CA HIS A 285 15.18 0.32 -6.40
C HIS A 285 14.72 -0.23 -5.05
N HIS A 286 13.48 -0.70 -4.90
CA HIS A 286 12.94 -1.18 -3.63
C HIS A 286 13.78 -2.29 -2.95
N LEU A 287 14.47 -3.13 -3.74
CA LEU A 287 15.38 -4.17 -3.21
C LEU A 287 16.81 -3.67 -2.92
N ALA A 288 17.18 -2.47 -3.35
CA ALA A 288 18.56 -2.00 -3.32
C ALA A 288 19.10 -1.90 -1.88
N MET A 289 18.27 -1.45 -0.93
CA MET A 289 18.70 -1.30 0.45
C MET A 289 18.93 -2.66 1.13
N VAL A 290 18.03 -3.63 0.91
CA VAL A 290 18.19 -5.00 1.41
C VAL A 290 19.43 -5.66 0.81
N HIS A 291 19.64 -5.53 -0.51
CA HIS A 291 20.82 -6.09 -1.17
C HIS A 291 22.13 -5.47 -0.70
N THR A 292 22.16 -4.16 -0.50
CA THR A 292 23.35 -3.45 -0.03
C THR A 292 23.67 -3.85 1.41
N GLY A 293 22.67 -3.88 2.29
CA GLY A 293 22.86 -4.26 3.68
C GLY A 293 23.36 -5.70 3.86
N LEU A 294 22.88 -6.66 3.06
CA LEU A 294 23.22 -8.08 3.24
C LEU A 294 24.57 -8.49 2.61
N LYS A 295 25.07 -7.76 1.61
CA LYS A 295 26.21 -8.20 0.80
C LYS A 295 27.52 -7.48 1.08
N ARG A 296 27.50 -6.34 1.76
CA ARG A 296 28.62 -5.39 1.76
C ARG A 296 29.09 -5.08 3.16
N ASP A 297 30.40 -4.88 3.29
CA ASP A 297 30.96 -4.33 4.51
C ASP A 297 30.47 -2.88 4.64
N LEU A 298 29.52 -2.66 5.54
CA LEU A 298 28.99 -1.32 5.83
C LEU A 298 30.05 -0.42 6.49
N ASP A 299 31.22 -0.96 6.82
CA ASP A 299 32.39 -0.21 7.25
C ASP A 299 33.20 0.43 6.11
N ASP A 300 33.05 -0.06 4.88
CA ASP A 300 33.76 0.44 3.69
C ASP A 300 33.18 1.78 3.20
N PRO A 301 33.98 2.88 3.19
CA PRO A 301 33.54 4.18 2.67
C PRO A 301 33.14 4.15 1.20
N ASP A 302 33.76 3.32 0.37
CA ASP A 302 33.45 3.23 -1.07
C ASP A 302 32.04 2.68 -1.28
N GLU A 303 31.62 1.74 -0.43
CA GLU A 303 30.28 1.17 -0.47
C GLU A 303 29.20 2.17 -0.05
N ILE A 304 29.49 2.96 1.01
CA ILE A 304 28.62 4.07 1.42
C ILE A 304 28.54 5.13 0.32
N GLU A 305 29.65 5.45 -0.34
CA GLU A 305 29.64 6.39 -1.44
C GLU A 305 28.82 5.89 -2.64
N GLN A 306 28.99 4.62 -3.03
CA GLN A 306 28.19 4.01 -4.11
C GLN A 306 26.69 4.07 -3.81
N PHE A 307 26.30 3.72 -2.58
CA PHE A 307 24.89 3.77 -2.19
C PHE A 307 24.37 5.21 -2.10
N ALA A 308 25.18 6.15 -1.61
CA ALA A 308 24.84 7.57 -1.61
C ALA A 308 24.65 8.12 -3.03
N ARG A 309 25.46 7.70 -4.01
CA ARG A 309 25.28 8.04 -5.42
C ARG A 309 23.99 7.47 -6.00
N LEU A 310 23.57 6.27 -5.55
CA LEU A 310 22.32 5.67 -5.98
C LEU A 310 21.10 6.46 -5.46
N VAL A 311 21.07 6.78 -4.17
CA VAL A 311 19.94 7.49 -3.56
C VAL A 311 19.93 8.99 -3.90
N GLU A 312 21.09 9.55 -4.27
CA GLU A 312 21.34 10.94 -4.67
C GLU A 312 21.10 12.00 -3.58
N ASN A 313 20.03 11.88 -2.79
CA ASN A 313 19.64 12.86 -1.78
C ASN A 313 18.97 12.21 -0.57
N THR A 314 18.83 13.01 0.50
CA THR A 314 18.28 12.56 1.79
C THR A 314 16.81 12.16 1.68
N GLU A 315 16.01 12.83 0.85
CA GLU A 315 14.58 12.52 0.68
C GLU A 315 14.38 11.09 0.15
N ARG A 316 15.08 10.73 -0.94
CA ARG A 316 15.06 9.38 -1.51
C ARG A 316 15.60 8.33 -0.53
N LEU A 317 16.64 8.67 0.24
CA LEU A 317 17.18 7.78 1.27
C LEU A 317 16.14 7.47 2.36
N LYS A 318 15.45 8.49 2.90
CA LYS A 318 14.39 8.32 3.91
C LYS A 318 13.25 7.46 3.37
N LEU A 319 12.74 7.80 2.18
CA LEU A 319 11.63 7.08 1.56
C LEU A 319 11.97 5.62 1.26
N LEU A 320 13.16 5.34 0.70
CA LEU A 320 13.60 3.98 0.43
C LEU A 320 13.80 3.16 1.72
N THR A 321 14.28 3.81 2.78
CA THR A 321 14.43 3.18 4.10
C THR A 321 13.09 2.76 4.66
N LEU A 322 12.11 3.66 4.71
CA LEU A 322 10.78 3.38 5.22
C LEU A 322 10.05 2.32 4.38
N LEU A 323 10.18 2.37 3.06
CA LEU A 323 9.65 1.33 2.16
C LEU A 323 10.25 -0.03 2.49
N THR A 324 11.57 -0.10 2.67
CA THR A 324 12.29 -1.34 3.00
C THR A 324 11.87 -1.90 4.36
N VAL A 325 11.68 -1.05 5.37
CA VAL A 325 11.19 -1.45 6.70
C VAL A 325 9.79 -2.04 6.60
N ALA A 326 8.88 -1.38 5.89
CA ALA A 326 7.50 -1.84 5.70
C ALA A 326 7.43 -3.17 4.93
N ASP A 327 8.21 -3.30 3.85
CA ASP A 327 8.30 -4.51 3.03
C ASP A 327 8.87 -5.71 3.82
N THR A 328 9.99 -5.50 4.51
CA THR A 328 10.63 -6.56 5.30
C THR A 328 9.72 -7.04 6.43
N ARG A 329 9.03 -6.12 7.12
CA ARG A 329 8.06 -6.47 8.18
C ARG A 329 6.80 -7.13 7.62
N GLY A 330 6.38 -6.76 6.41
CA GLY A 330 5.18 -7.29 5.75
C GLY A 330 5.38 -8.60 4.97
N THR A 331 6.63 -9.07 4.83
CA THR A 331 6.92 -10.34 4.13
C THR A 331 6.65 -11.57 5.01
N SER A 332 7.14 -11.58 6.25
CA SER A 332 6.88 -12.63 7.24
C SER A 332 7.16 -12.15 8.67
N THR A 333 6.58 -12.84 9.65
CA THR A 333 6.76 -12.54 11.09
C THR A 333 8.19 -12.75 11.59
N THR A 334 9.01 -13.52 10.88
CA THR A 334 10.37 -13.86 11.28
C THR A 334 11.44 -13.12 10.47
N LEU A 335 11.05 -12.48 9.37
CA LEU A 335 12.01 -11.84 8.48
C LEU A 335 12.64 -10.61 9.12
N TRP A 336 11.86 -9.78 9.81
CA TRP A 336 12.36 -8.64 10.57
C TRP A 336 12.95 -9.09 11.91
N ASN A 337 14.21 -8.73 12.17
CA ASN A 337 14.92 -9.09 13.41
C ASN A 337 15.97 -8.03 13.76
N GLY A 338 16.56 -8.15 14.97
CA GLY A 338 17.55 -7.19 15.48
C GLY A 338 18.76 -7.00 14.56
N PHE A 339 19.25 -8.06 13.92
CA PHE A 339 20.36 -7.98 12.97
C PHE A 339 20.00 -7.09 11.76
N LYS A 340 18.84 -7.30 11.13
CA LYS A 340 18.40 -6.48 9.99
C LYS A 340 18.12 -5.04 10.39
N ASN A 341 17.59 -4.83 11.58
CA ASN A 341 17.37 -3.48 12.09
C ASN A 341 18.71 -2.73 12.22
N THR A 342 19.70 -3.34 12.87
CA THR A 342 21.04 -2.75 13.01
C THR A 342 21.70 -2.49 11.66
N MET A 343 21.59 -3.44 10.73
CA MET A 343 22.13 -3.33 9.36
C MET A 343 21.50 -2.14 8.60
N LEU A 344 20.17 -2.03 8.60
CA LEU A 344 19.45 -0.94 7.92
C LEU A 344 19.74 0.42 8.56
N SER A 345 19.70 0.49 9.89
CA SER A 345 19.99 1.72 10.64
C SER A 345 21.44 2.19 10.42
N LYS A 346 22.41 1.27 10.40
CA LYS A 346 23.82 1.57 10.09
C LYS A 346 23.97 2.12 8.67
N LEU A 347 23.39 1.46 7.67
CA LEU A 347 23.44 1.91 6.27
C LEU A 347 22.79 3.30 6.11
N TYR A 348 21.62 3.51 6.70
CA TYR A 348 20.95 4.81 6.69
C TYR A 348 21.84 5.91 7.29
N THR A 349 22.31 5.70 8.54
CA THR A 349 23.06 6.72 9.29
C THR A 349 24.35 7.12 8.56
N ARG A 350 25.09 6.14 8.02
CA ARG A 350 26.34 6.41 7.29
C ARG A 350 26.09 7.13 5.97
N THR A 351 25.09 6.69 5.22
CA THR A 351 24.72 7.33 3.94
C THR A 351 24.23 8.76 4.17
N ALA A 352 23.39 8.98 5.19
CA ALA A 352 22.92 10.30 5.57
C ALA A 352 24.08 11.23 5.98
N GLY A 353 25.03 10.73 6.77
CA GLY A 353 26.25 11.46 7.13
C GLY A 353 27.10 11.84 5.91
N HIS A 354 27.27 10.92 4.95
CA HIS A 354 28.00 11.17 3.71
C HIS A 354 27.33 12.23 2.84
N LEU A 355 26.01 12.15 2.66
CA LEU A 355 25.23 13.13 1.91
C LEU A 355 25.28 14.52 2.55
N ALA A 356 25.20 14.59 3.88
CA ALA A 356 25.34 15.84 4.63
C ALA A 356 26.75 16.45 4.47
N GLY A 357 27.80 15.62 4.57
CA GLY A 357 29.19 16.04 4.37
C GLY A 357 29.45 16.60 2.97
N LYS A 358 28.92 15.93 1.92
CA LYS A 358 28.99 16.42 0.54
C LYS A 358 28.30 17.77 0.37
N SER A 359 27.11 17.95 0.95
CA SER A 359 26.41 19.23 0.87
C SER A 359 27.17 20.39 1.51
N VAL A 360 27.86 20.14 2.64
CA VAL A 360 28.70 21.15 3.30
C VAL A 360 29.91 21.52 2.43
N ALA A 361 30.59 20.52 1.87
CA ALA A 361 31.74 20.73 0.98
C ALA A 361 31.37 21.53 -0.29
N GLU A 362 30.25 21.19 -0.93
CA GLU A 362 29.75 21.89 -2.11
C GLU A 362 29.40 23.36 -1.83
N ARG A 363 28.77 23.63 -0.67
CA ARG A 363 28.48 25.01 -0.24
C ARG A 363 29.75 25.80 0.05
N ALA A 364 30.77 25.17 0.63
CA ALA A 364 32.06 25.81 0.89
C ALA A 364 32.77 26.17 -0.43
N ASP A 365 32.80 25.25 -1.40
CA ASP A 365 33.41 25.50 -2.72
C ASP A 365 32.65 26.60 -3.49
N GLN A 366 31.31 26.59 -3.48
CA GLN A 366 30.51 27.64 -4.11
C GLN A 366 30.75 29.02 -3.47
N ASN A 367 30.84 29.09 -2.14
CA ASN A 367 31.16 30.34 -1.44
C ASN A 367 32.57 30.85 -1.77
N GLN A 368 33.54 29.94 -1.91
CA GLN A 368 34.90 30.28 -2.32
C GLN A 368 34.94 30.81 -3.76
N ARG A 369 34.24 30.17 -4.69
CA ARG A 369 34.09 30.65 -6.07
C ARG A 369 33.41 32.03 -6.14
N ASN A 370 32.35 32.23 -5.37
CA ASN A 370 31.65 33.52 -5.30
C ASN A 370 32.54 34.63 -4.72
N ARG A 371 33.38 34.32 -3.73
CA ARG A 371 34.39 35.27 -3.19
C ARG A 371 35.44 35.62 -4.24
N LEU A 372 36.01 34.62 -4.92
CA LEU A 372 36.99 34.84 -5.99
C LEU A 372 36.40 35.68 -7.14
N ALA A 373 35.17 35.39 -7.57
CA ALA A 373 34.48 36.17 -8.60
C ALA A 373 34.21 37.62 -8.17
N ARG A 374 33.96 37.85 -6.89
CA ARG A 374 33.78 39.20 -6.33
C ARG A 374 35.10 39.96 -6.28
N THR A 375 36.19 39.33 -5.85
CA THR A 375 37.53 39.95 -5.86
C THR A 375 37.99 40.31 -7.26
N VAL A 376 37.74 39.45 -8.25
CA VAL A 376 38.05 39.75 -9.67
C VAL A 376 37.21 40.93 -10.20
N ARG A 377 35.94 41.07 -9.78
CA ARG A 377 35.10 42.23 -10.13
C ARG A 377 35.49 43.53 -9.42
N GLU A 378 36.12 43.46 -8.26
CA GLU A 378 36.60 44.63 -7.51
C GLU A 378 38.00 45.09 -7.99
N GLN A 379 38.70 44.27 -8.79
CA GLN A 379 40.01 44.56 -9.37
C GLN A 379 39.97 44.99 -10.85
N LEU A 380 38.80 44.91 -11.50
CA LEU A 380 38.50 45.45 -12.82
C LEU A 380 37.69 46.74 -12.65
#